data_AF-A0A829H9H1-F1
#
_entry.id   AF-A0A829H9H1-F1
#
_cell.length_a   1.000
_cell.length_b   1.000
_cell.length_c   1.000
_cell.angle_alpha   90.00
_cell.angle_beta   90.00
_cell.angle_gamma   90.00
#
_symmetry.space_group_name_H-M   'P 1'
#
loop_
_entity.id
_entity.type
_entity.pdbx_description
1 polymer ?
#
loop_
_entity_poly.entity_id
_entity_poly.type
_entity_poly.pdbx_seq_one_letter_code
_entity_poly.pdbx_strand_id
1 'polypeptide(L)'
;MARVAGRLTGNVADAQALLASATFQDRVTKVFQLLERLADHDPESFVRVQTQLLPIAKDADSQRQVLALIGLAYADALNQHFQVTSMQQLDLPAIGVLAQRSSEQLTTALQAILTAQVRLSQNVTFQSATEQLMLKLLEG
;
A
#
# COMPACT_ATOMS: atom_id res chain seq x y z
N MET A 1 2.82 -7.32 -11.62
CA MET A 1 3.80 -8.01 -10.73
C MET A 1 5.24 -7.53 -10.94
N ALA A 2 5.82 -7.58 -12.15
CA ALA A 2 7.22 -7.16 -12.37
C ALA A 2 7.52 -5.70 -11.94
N ARG A 3 6.60 -4.76 -12.23
CA ARG A 3 6.73 -3.35 -11.80
C ARG A 3 6.69 -3.19 -10.26
N VAL A 4 5.87 -3.98 -9.58
CA VAL A 4 5.75 -3.96 -8.11
C VAL A 4 7.06 -4.45 -7.49
N ALA A 5 7.56 -5.61 -7.93
CA ALA A 5 8.80 -6.18 -7.43
C ALA A 5 9.97 -5.19 -7.63
N GLY A 6 10.14 -4.65 -8.84
CA GLY A 6 11.21 -3.69 -9.14
C GLY A 6 11.12 -2.35 -8.39
N ARG A 7 9.95 -1.97 -7.86
CA ARG A 7 9.81 -0.75 -7.04
C ARG A 7 9.95 -1.00 -5.55
N LEU A 8 9.73 -2.24 -5.11
CA LEU A 8 10.01 -2.66 -3.74
C LEU A 8 11.48 -3.04 -3.54
N THR A 9 12.17 -3.48 -4.60
CA THR A 9 13.57 -3.92 -4.53
C THR A 9 14.46 -3.02 -5.37
N GLY A 10 15.57 -2.56 -4.80
CA GLY A 10 16.55 -1.73 -5.50
C GLY A 10 17.42 -2.46 -6.54
N ASN A 11 17.25 -3.78 -6.73
CA ASN A 11 18.02 -4.56 -7.69
C ASN A 11 17.19 -5.66 -8.37
N VAL A 12 17.71 -6.18 -9.49
CA VAL A 12 17.03 -7.15 -10.36
C VAL A 12 16.94 -8.55 -9.75
N ALA A 13 17.94 -8.97 -8.96
CA ALA A 13 17.99 -10.31 -8.38
C ALA A 13 16.90 -10.50 -7.31
N ASP A 14 16.74 -9.51 -6.42
CA ASP A 14 15.70 -9.49 -5.40
C ASP A 14 14.32 -9.37 -6.03
N ALA A 15 14.19 -8.59 -7.12
CA ALA A 15 12.95 -8.51 -7.89
C ALA A 15 12.53 -9.88 -8.45
N GLN A 16 13.48 -10.65 -8.99
CA GLN A 16 13.23 -11.99 -9.52
C GLN A 16 12.85 -12.98 -8.41
N ALA A 17 13.51 -12.90 -7.25
CA ALA A 17 13.18 -13.71 -6.09
C ALA A 17 11.74 -13.43 -5.58
N LEU A 18 11.35 -12.15 -5.50
CA LEU A 18 9.97 -11.77 -5.16
C LEU A 18 8.97 -12.27 -6.20
N LEU A 19 9.29 -12.18 -7.48
CA LEU A 19 8.42 -12.66 -8.55
C LEU A 19 8.18 -14.18 -8.49
N ALA A 20 9.16 -14.96 -8.05
CA ALA A 20 9.03 -16.40 -7.86
C ALA A 20 8.23 -16.78 -6.59
N SER A 21 7.98 -15.83 -5.69
CA SER A 21 7.30 -16.09 -4.41
C SER A 21 5.78 -16.04 -4.54
N ALA A 22 5.13 -17.19 -4.41
CA ALA A 22 3.66 -17.28 -4.39
C ALA A 22 3.02 -16.51 -3.22
N THR A 23 3.70 -16.46 -2.06
CA THR A 23 3.22 -15.72 -0.88
C THR A 23 3.32 -14.21 -1.08
N PHE A 24 4.31 -13.74 -1.82
CA PHE A 24 4.40 -12.33 -2.21
C PHE A 24 3.30 -11.96 -3.21
N GLN A 25 3.03 -12.82 -4.20
CA GLN A 25 1.95 -12.58 -5.16
C GLN A 25 0.56 -12.52 -4.48
N ASP A 26 0.29 -13.40 -3.51
CA ASP A 26 -0.92 -13.36 -2.68
C ASP A 26 -1.02 -12.05 -1.89
N ARG A 27 0.10 -11.59 -1.31
CA ARG A 27 0.18 -10.31 -0.59
C ARG A 27 -0.16 -9.13 -1.48
N VAL A 28 0.44 -9.04 -2.68
CA VAL A 28 0.15 -7.96 -3.63
C VAL A 28 -1.33 -7.95 -3.98
N THR A 29 -1.90 -9.13 -4.28
CA THR A 29 -3.30 -9.29 -4.65
C THR A 29 -4.23 -8.78 -3.54
N LYS A 30 -3.99 -9.18 -2.29
CA LYS A 30 -4.82 -8.75 -1.15
C LYS A 30 -4.69 -7.27 -0.83
N VAL A 31 -3.49 -6.70 -0.97
CA VAL A 31 -3.32 -5.25 -0.80
C VAL A 31 -4.04 -4.48 -1.91
N PHE A 32 -4.01 -4.96 -3.15
CA PHE A 32 -4.71 -4.32 -4.26
C PHE A 32 -6.22 -4.37 -4.08
N GLN A 33 -6.77 -5.51 -3.64
CA GLN A 33 -8.20 -5.62 -3.29
C GLN A 33 -8.60 -4.65 -2.17
N LEU A 34 -7.74 -4.44 -1.17
CA LEU A 34 -8.00 -3.45 -0.12
C LEU A 34 -7.99 -2.02 -0.70
N LEU A 35 -7.05 -1.70 -1.59
CA LEU A 35 -6.96 -0.38 -2.21
C LEU A 35 -8.17 -0.05 -3.08
N GLU A 36 -8.75 -1.03 -3.79
CA GLU A 36 -10.02 -0.85 -4.51
C GLU A 36 -11.15 -0.43 -3.57
N ARG A 37 -11.24 -1.07 -2.39
CA ARG A 37 -12.27 -0.74 -1.39
C ARG A 37 -12.06 0.61 -0.71
N LEU A 38 -10.80 0.94 -0.44
CA LEU A 38 -10.43 2.27 0.06
C LEU A 38 -10.77 3.37 -0.93
N ALA A 39 -10.57 3.12 -2.23
CA ALA A 39 -10.96 4.03 -3.29
C ALA A 39 -12.47 4.24 -3.33
N ASP A 40 -13.25 3.20 -3.05
CA ASP A 40 -14.72 3.24 -2.96
C ASP A 40 -15.25 3.86 -1.64
N HIS A 41 -14.39 4.32 -0.72
CA HIS A 41 -14.76 4.79 0.63
C HIS A 41 -15.59 3.77 1.42
N ASP A 42 -15.41 2.47 1.16
CA ASP A 42 -16.14 1.41 1.84
C ASP A 42 -15.69 1.33 3.32
N PRO A 43 -16.55 1.63 4.31
CA PRO A 43 -16.18 1.58 5.72
C PRO A 43 -15.84 0.15 6.19
N GLU A 44 -16.28 -0.90 5.47
CA GLU A 44 -15.85 -2.28 5.75
C GLU A 44 -14.36 -2.51 5.46
N SER A 45 -13.71 -1.59 4.73
CA SER A 45 -12.25 -1.61 4.52
C SER A 45 -11.47 -1.69 5.83
N PHE A 46 -11.98 -1.06 6.90
CA PHE A 46 -11.36 -1.11 8.23
C PHE A 46 -11.44 -2.52 8.84
N VAL A 47 -12.60 -3.18 8.75
CA VAL A 47 -12.79 -4.56 9.27
C VAL A 47 -11.94 -5.56 8.47
N ARG A 48 -11.78 -5.30 7.17
CA ARG A 48 -10.96 -6.14 6.27
C ARG A 48 -9.47 -6.07 6.53
N VAL A 49 -8.97 -5.01 7.18
CA VAL A 49 -7.56 -4.96 7.62
C VAL A 49 -7.25 -6.09 8.59
N GLN A 50 -8.13 -6.31 9.56
CA GLN A 50 -7.93 -7.39 10.54
C GLN A 50 -8.07 -8.77 9.90
N THR A 51 -9.00 -8.94 8.95
CA THR A 51 -9.29 -10.26 8.38
C THR A 51 -8.46 -10.61 7.14
N GLN A 52 -7.88 -9.63 6.45
CA GLN A 52 -7.15 -9.83 5.18
C GLN A 52 -5.67 -9.42 5.24
N LEU A 53 -5.31 -8.34 5.95
CA LEU A 53 -3.91 -7.90 6.05
C LEU A 53 -3.14 -8.63 7.15
N LEU A 54 -3.72 -8.83 8.33
CA LEU A 54 -3.03 -9.55 9.41
C LEU A 54 -2.58 -10.96 9.02
N PRO A 55 -3.39 -11.80 8.33
CA PRO A 55 -2.99 -13.17 8.00
C PRO A 55 -1.82 -13.27 7.02
N ILE A 56 -1.63 -12.25 6.18
CA ILE A 56 -0.52 -12.20 5.22
C ILE A 56 0.73 -11.56 5.81
N ALA A 57 0.61 -10.72 6.84
CA ALA A 57 1.70 -9.93 7.42
C ALA A 57 2.27 -10.57 8.72
N LYS A 58 2.76 -11.81 8.61
CA LYS A 58 3.19 -12.64 9.75
C LYS A 58 4.55 -12.25 10.36
N ASP A 59 5.46 -11.73 9.54
CA ASP A 59 6.82 -11.36 9.93
C ASP A 59 7.14 -9.90 9.58
N ALA A 60 8.23 -9.36 10.12
CA ALA A 60 8.58 -7.96 9.93
C ALA A 60 8.78 -7.58 8.45
N ASP A 61 9.28 -8.51 7.61
CA ASP A 61 9.47 -8.23 6.18
C ASP A 61 8.12 -8.11 5.47
N SER A 62 7.27 -9.09 5.71
CA SER A 62 5.91 -9.17 5.20
C SER A 62 5.06 -7.95 5.58
N GLN A 63 5.26 -7.40 6.78
CA GLN A 63 4.60 -6.19 7.31
C GLN A 63 5.10 -4.93 6.60
N ARG A 64 6.42 -4.79 6.44
CA ARG A 64 7.02 -3.68 5.69
C ARG A 64 6.57 -3.69 4.23
N GLN A 65 6.53 -4.86 3.60
CA GLN A 65 6.04 -5.01 2.22
C GLN A 65 4.59 -4.55 2.07
N VAL A 66 3.70 -4.88 3.00
CA VAL A 66 2.30 -4.42 2.96
C VAL A 66 2.22 -2.89 2.99
N LEU A 67 2.88 -2.24 3.94
CA LEU A 67 2.85 -0.77 4.02
C LEU A 67 3.52 -0.11 2.81
N ALA A 68 4.58 -0.72 2.27
CA ALA A 68 5.25 -0.22 1.08
C ALA A 68 4.34 -0.33 -0.16
N LEU A 69 3.58 -1.41 -0.31
CA LEU A 69 2.60 -1.58 -1.39
C LEU A 69 1.51 -0.50 -1.35
N ILE A 70 0.98 -0.21 -0.17
CA ILE A 70 -0.01 0.87 0.02
C ILE A 70 0.63 2.22 -0.33
N GLY A 71 1.86 2.48 0.14
CA GLY A 71 2.61 3.68 -0.18
C GLY A 71 2.85 3.89 -1.68
N LEU A 72 3.21 2.82 -2.40
CA LEU A 72 3.42 2.88 -3.85
C LEU A 72 2.14 3.27 -4.61
N ALA A 73 0.98 2.76 -4.20
CA ALA A 73 -0.29 3.10 -4.83
C ALA A 73 -0.67 4.58 -4.60
N TYR A 74 -0.48 5.09 -3.39
CA TYR A 74 -0.74 6.51 -3.09
C TYR A 74 0.28 7.45 -3.76
N ALA A 75 1.54 7.02 -3.89
CA ALA A 75 2.54 7.78 -4.63
C ALA A 75 2.19 7.86 -6.12
N ASP A 76 1.70 6.76 -6.69
CA ASP A 76 1.22 6.75 -8.08
C ASP A 76 -0.05 7.58 -8.25
N ALA A 77 -0.97 7.57 -7.28
CA ALA A 77 -2.15 8.42 -7.29
C ALA A 77 -1.78 9.90 -7.25
N LEU A 78 -0.80 10.28 -6.42
CA LEU A 78 -0.27 11.65 -6.37
C LEU A 78 0.43 12.06 -7.69
N ASN A 79 1.26 11.18 -8.24
CA ASN A 79 1.89 11.42 -9.53
C ASN A 79 0.85 11.61 -10.64
N GLN A 80 -0.17 10.76 -10.68
CA GLN A 80 -1.27 10.86 -11.64
C GLN A 80 -2.11 12.11 -11.44
N HIS A 81 -2.36 12.53 -10.19
CA HIS A 81 -3.05 13.79 -9.87
C HIS A 81 -2.33 15.00 -10.48
N PHE A 82 -1.00 15.01 -10.41
CA PHE A 82 -0.16 16.05 -11.02
C PHE A 82 0.21 15.78 -12.48
N GLN A 83 -0.38 14.77 -13.13
CA GLN A 83 -0.09 14.38 -14.52
C GLN A 83 1.39 14.05 -14.79
N VAL A 84 2.12 13.62 -13.75
CA VAL A 84 3.49 13.15 -13.85
C VAL A 84 3.49 11.76 -14.48
N THR A 85 4.01 11.65 -15.70
CA THR A 85 4.09 10.37 -16.41
C THR A 85 5.24 9.53 -15.86
N SER A 86 4.92 8.39 -15.26
CA SER A 86 5.91 7.40 -14.81
C SER A 86 5.78 6.11 -15.62
N MET A 87 6.87 5.65 -16.25
CA MET A 87 6.89 4.36 -16.97
C MET A 87 6.69 3.16 -16.05
N GLN A 88 6.85 3.34 -14.73
CA GLN A 88 6.77 2.29 -13.72
C GLN A 88 5.48 2.35 -12.89
N GLN A 89 4.47 3.08 -13.37
CA GLN A 89 3.19 3.17 -12.68
C GLN A 89 2.52 1.80 -12.57
N LEU A 90 1.93 1.55 -11.40
CA LEU A 90 1.13 0.37 -11.13
C LEU A 90 -0.14 0.41 -11.99
N ASP A 91 -0.46 -0.74 -12.57
CA ASP A 91 -1.68 -0.93 -13.34
C ASP A 91 -2.78 -1.42 -12.40
N LEU A 92 -3.42 -0.47 -11.72
CA LEU A 92 -4.48 -0.72 -10.74
C LEU A 92 -5.57 0.37 -10.88
N PRO A 93 -6.82 0.03 -11.22
CA PRO A 93 -7.90 1.00 -11.42
C PRO A 93 -8.13 1.93 -10.22
N ALA A 94 -7.95 1.41 -9.00
CA ALA A 94 -8.06 2.17 -7.75
C ALA A 94 -7.17 3.42 -7.72
N ILE A 95 -6.01 3.39 -8.39
CA ILE A 95 -5.09 4.54 -8.45
C ILE A 95 -5.74 5.72 -9.18
N GLY A 96 -6.47 5.47 -10.26
CA GLY A 96 -7.18 6.51 -11.00
C GLY A 96 -8.30 7.15 -10.19
N VAL A 97 -8.95 6.37 -9.33
CA VAL A 97 -9.98 6.88 -8.39
C VAL A 97 -9.33 7.68 -7.27
N LEU A 98 -8.28 7.15 -6.64
CA LEU A 98 -7.51 7.84 -5.59
C LEU A 98 -6.92 9.17 -6.11
N ALA A 99 -6.44 9.21 -7.35
CA ALA A 99 -5.89 10.43 -7.98
C ALA A 99 -6.90 11.57 -8.12
N GLN A 100 -8.22 11.32 -8.00
CA GLN A 100 -9.24 12.36 -7.98
C GLN A 100 -9.31 13.11 -6.65
N ARG A 101 -8.71 12.57 -5.58
CA ARG A 101 -8.58 13.27 -4.30
C ARG A 101 -7.67 14.48 -4.42
N SER A 102 -7.83 15.44 -3.50
CA SER A 102 -6.99 16.63 -3.47
C SER A 102 -5.52 16.28 -3.18
N SER A 103 -4.61 17.13 -3.64
CA SER A 103 -3.19 16.98 -3.32
C SER A 103 -2.92 16.94 -1.81
N GLU A 104 -3.69 17.67 -1.01
CA GLU A 104 -3.61 17.68 0.45
C GLU A 104 -4.02 16.33 1.04
N GLN A 105 -5.14 15.75 0.58
CA GLN A 105 -5.60 14.43 1.01
C GLN A 105 -4.58 13.35 0.66
N LEU A 106 -4.03 13.37 -0.56
CA LEU A 106 -3.04 12.41 -1.02
C LEU A 106 -1.71 12.53 -0.25
N THR A 107 -1.26 13.76 0.01
CA THR A 107 -0.04 14.01 0.78
C THR A 107 -0.20 13.60 2.25
N THR A 108 -1.36 13.89 2.84
CA THR A 108 -1.71 13.47 4.21
C THR A 108 -1.74 11.95 4.33
N ALA A 109 -2.34 11.26 3.35
CA ALA A 109 -2.33 9.80 3.28
C ALA A 109 -0.91 9.22 3.20
N LEU A 110 -0.06 9.77 2.33
CA LEU A 110 1.35 9.35 2.23
C LEU A 110 2.11 9.55 3.54
N GLN A 111 1.91 10.70 4.21
CA GLN A 111 2.53 10.97 5.51
C GLN A 111 2.05 9.97 6.58
N ALA A 112 0.77 9.61 6.58
CA ALA A 112 0.22 8.60 7.47
C ALA A 112 0.87 7.22 7.23
N ILE A 113 1.07 6.83 5.97
CA ILE A 113 1.72 5.56 5.58
C ILE A 113 3.17 5.53 6.07
N LEU A 114 3.94 6.60 5.83
CA LEU A 114 5.32 6.72 6.32
C LEU A 114 5.38 6.67 7.85
N THR A 115 4.44 7.33 8.52
CA THR A 115 4.34 7.29 9.98
C THR A 115 4.09 5.86 10.50
N ALA A 116 3.22 5.09 9.83
CA ALA A 116 2.98 3.69 10.17
C ALA A 116 4.25 2.84 10.01
N GLN A 117 5.04 3.06 8.95
CA GLN A 117 6.32 2.38 8.75
C GLN A 117 7.33 2.71 9.85
N VAL A 118 7.43 3.98 10.25
CA VAL A 118 8.29 4.40 11.37
C VAL A 118 7.84 3.74 12.67
N ARG A 119 6.54 3.72 12.95
CA ARG A 119 6.00 3.09 14.17
C ARG A 119 6.31 1.60 14.25
N LEU A 120 6.23 0.87 13.13
CA LEU A 120 6.68 -0.52 13.08
C LEU A 120 8.15 -0.67 13.49
N SER A 121 9.01 0.24 13.06
CA SER A 121 10.44 0.23 13.48
C SER A 121 10.64 0.55 14.96
N GLN A 122 9.66 1.21 15.59
CA GLN A 122 9.65 1.56 17.02
C GLN A 122 8.98 0.49 17.90
N ASN A 123 8.86 -0.76 17.42
CA ASN A 123 8.22 -1.88 18.11
C ASN A 123 6.71 -1.73 18.36
N VAL A 124 6.02 -0.84 17.63
CA VAL A 124 4.55 -0.82 17.61
C VAL A 124 4.04 -2.03 16.84
N THR A 125 2.98 -2.67 17.33
CA THR A 125 2.39 -3.82 16.65
C THR A 125 1.84 -3.45 15.28
N PHE A 126 1.98 -4.34 14.31
CA PHE A 126 1.46 -4.12 12.95
C PHE A 126 -0.05 -3.88 12.92
N GLN A 127 -0.80 -4.58 13.78
CA GLN A 127 -2.22 -4.34 13.92
C GLN A 127 -2.50 -2.87 14.30
N SER A 128 -1.90 -2.38 15.39
CA SER A 128 -2.15 -1.02 15.87
C SER A 128 -1.70 0.05 14.86
N ALA A 129 -0.55 -0.16 14.22
CA ALA A 129 -0.03 0.75 13.20
C ALA A 129 -0.97 0.82 11.98
N THR A 130 -1.50 -0.32 11.54
CA THR A 130 -2.36 -0.41 10.36
C THR A 130 -3.78 0.09 10.64
N GLU A 131 -4.35 -0.19 11.81
CA GLU A 131 -5.67 0.35 12.20
C GLU A 131 -5.66 1.88 12.22
N GLN A 132 -4.65 2.48 12.86
CA GLN A 132 -4.50 3.94 12.89
C GLN A 132 -4.25 4.53 11.50
N LEU A 133 -3.51 3.83 10.65
CA LEU A 133 -3.34 4.23 9.25
C LEU A 133 -4.69 4.25 8.54
N MET A 134 -5.48 3.19 8.65
CA MET A 134 -6.72 3.03 7.90
C MET A 134 -7.78 4.06 8.28
N LEU A 135 -7.88 4.40 9.56
CA LEU A 135 -8.73 5.51 10.01
C LEU A 135 -8.35 6.81 9.28
N LYS A 136 -7.06 7.15 9.23
CA LYS A 136 -6.58 8.34 8.51
C LYS A 136 -6.85 8.30 7.01
N LEU A 137 -6.78 7.14 6.37
CA LEU A 137 -7.05 7.00 4.94
C LEU A 137 -8.55 7.13 4.60
N LEU A 138 -9.42 6.77 5.55
CA LEU A 138 -10.88 6.90 5.43
C LEU A 138 -11.39 8.30 5.82
N GLU A 139 -10.76 8.94 6.80
CA GLU A 139 -11.03 10.33 7.20
C GLU A 139 -10.59 11.35 6.16
N GLY A 140 -9.69 10.94 5.25
CA GLY A 140 -9.09 11.77 4.19
C GLY A 140 -10.07 12.22 3.13
#